data_AF-A0A5J6ZC15-F1
#
_entry.id   AF-A0A5J6ZC15-F1
#
_cell.length_a   1.000
_cell.length_b   1.000
_cell.length_c   1.000
_cell.angle_alpha   90.00
_cell.angle_beta   90.00
_cell.angle_gamma   90.00
#
_symmetry.space_group_name_H-M   'P 1'
#
loop_
_entity.id
_entity.type
_entity.pdbx_description
1 polymer ?
#
loop_
_entity_poly.entity_id
_entity_poly.type
_entity_poly.pdbx_seq_one_letter_code
_entity_poly.pdbx_strand_id
1 'polypeptide(L)'
;MSGADIAWILAAFSLVLLMFPGLAMLYGGMLNGRSVLNMMMMVMSSLALTAVVYVIIGRGLVLGNSVGGWGIIGNPFEYSFFDEFLSDDGAGGTLWGAFYVLFAAIAVALASSGAAGRMRFDAWFFFVPVWVVVVYAPIAHWVFAISDEESGYVGGWMRNVLGLHDFAGGTAVHMNAGAAGLALAMVLGRRAATTDDKPHNIPLMLIGAGMIAMGWMGFNGGTAGGANFLAQYVVLTTLLALCGGIIGMYILERLINKAATLMGLGTGMIAGMVAITPVADAVTPIGAICAGAIGATAAFFAINLKRRHKIDDSVDVFAVHGIAGIAGALFVVFFGSKAAPAGRAGVFFGGDIDLIWRELVAIGATLVYSFGMTYLLAWLMSKLMDIRLSPEEEARGVDSSLHREVAYAHLAMDDVSGEVVPEDQATKADATVK
;
A
#
# COMPACT_ATOMS: atom_id res chain seq x y z
N MET A 1 -11.50 28.12 3.49
CA MET A 1 -12.18 26.88 3.94
C MET A 1 -12.93 27.19 5.21
N SER A 2 -14.09 26.57 5.43
CA SER A 2 -14.81 26.77 6.69
C SER A 2 -14.09 26.05 7.84
N GLY A 3 -14.30 26.50 9.08
CA GLY A 3 -13.73 25.81 10.25
C GLY A 3 -14.23 24.36 10.38
N ALA A 4 -15.43 24.05 9.91
CA ALA A 4 -15.97 22.69 9.88
C ALA A 4 -15.22 21.78 8.89
N ASP A 5 -14.87 22.30 7.70
CA ASP A 5 -14.08 21.55 6.72
C ASP A 5 -12.68 21.26 7.23
N ILE A 6 -12.04 22.27 7.85
CA ILE A 6 -10.73 22.12 8.47
C ILE A 6 -10.79 21.06 9.57
N ALA A 7 -11.79 21.11 10.46
CA ALA A 7 -11.97 20.14 11.53
C ALA A 7 -12.15 18.70 11.00
N TRP A 8 -12.96 18.53 9.95
CA TRP A 8 -13.13 17.22 9.31
C TRP A 8 -11.82 16.70 8.74
N ILE A 9 -11.09 17.52 7.98
CA ILE A 9 -9.88 17.03 7.31
C ILE A 9 -8.73 16.79 8.32
N LEU A 10 -8.63 17.57 9.41
CA LEU A 10 -7.70 17.27 10.50
C LEU A 10 -8.03 15.94 11.20
N ALA A 11 -9.32 15.65 11.39
CA ALA A 11 -9.76 14.36 11.92
C ALA A 11 -9.46 13.23 10.93
N ALA A 12 -9.78 13.42 9.64
CA ALA A 12 -9.49 12.46 8.58
C ALA A 12 -7.99 12.19 8.45
N PHE A 13 -7.14 13.22 8.51
CA PHE A 13 -5.69 13.09 8.55
C PHE A 13 -5.24 12.21 9.72
N SER A 14 -5.77 12.45 10.93
CA SER A 14 -5.45 11.65 12.11
C SER A 14 -5.88 10.19 11.97
N LEU A 15 -7.04 9.94 11.34
CA LEU A 15 -7.52 8.59 11.00
C LEU A 15 -6.58 7.92 9.99
N VAL A 16 -6.17 8.61 8.93
CA VAL A 16 -5.22 8.07 7.94
C VAL A 16 -3.87 7.77 8.58
N LEU A 17 -3.40 8.63 9.50
CA LEU A 17 -2.16 8.39 10.24
C LEU A 17 -2.24 7.12 11.10
N LEU A 18 -3.43 6.73 11.59
CA LEU A 18 -3.66 5.47 12.30
C LEU A 18 -3.41 4.24 11.41
N MET A 19 -3.44 4.38 10.09
CA MET A 19 -3.16 3.27 9.17
C MET A 19 -1.71 2.80 9.24
N PHE A 20 -0.74 3.63 9.65
CA PHE A 20 0.66 3.21 9.79
C PHE A 20 0.88 2.18 10.90
N PRO A 21 0.51 2.45 12.17
CA PRO A 21 0.57 1.42 13.20
C PRO A 21 -0.38 0.25 12.89
N GLY A 22 -1.53 0.51 12.24
CA GLY A 22 -2.41 -0.56 11.76
C GLY A 22 -1.73 -1.50 10.77
N LEU A 23 -1.00 -0.96 9.79
CA LEU A 23 -0.25 -1.71 8.79
C LEU A 23 0.95 -2.45 9.40
N ALA A 24 1.64 -1.82 10.34
CA ALA A 24 2.72 -2.44 11.10
C ALA A 24 2.22 -3.68 11.87
N MET A 25 1.04 -3.60 12.50
CA MET A 25 0.41 -4.73 13.20
C MET A 25 -0.17 -5.77 12.23
N LEU A 26 -0.79 -5.34 11.14
CA LEU A 26 -1.34 -6.21 10.10
C LEU A 26 -0.24 -7.09 9.51
N TYR A 27 0.79 -6.47 8.94
CA TYR A 27 1.89 -7.19 8.30
C TYR A 27 2.75 -7.92 9.32
N GLY A 28 3.05 -7.29 10.46
CA GLY A 28 3.78 -7.92 11.55
C GLY A 28 3.14 -9.25 11.97
N GLY A 29 1.84 -9.22 12.31
CA GLY A 29 1.10 -10.41 12.74
C GLY A 29 0.99 -11.53 11.70
N MET A 30 1.20 -11.23 10.40
CA MET A 30 1.23 -12.20 9.30
C MET A 30 2.60 -12.87 9.10
N LEU A 31 3.68 -12.30 9.64
CA LEU A 31 5.04 -12.83 9.52
C LEU A 31 5.38 -13.79 10.68
N ASN A 32 6.56 -14.40 10.59
CA ASN A 32 7.14 -15.12 11.72
C ASN A 32 7.60 -14.13 12.82
N GLY A 33 7.74 -14.62 14.05
CA GLY A 33 8.08 -13.79 15.21
C GLY A 33 9.52 -13.24 15.20
N ARG A 34 10.35 -13.71 14.26
CA ARG A 34 11.76 -13.30 14.08
C ARG A 34 11.95 -12.17 13.06
N SER A 35 10.86 -11.71 12.43
CA SER A 35 10.87 -10.66 11.39
C SER A 35 9.88 -9.53 11.68
N VAL A 36 9.19 -9.58 12.81
CA VAL A 36 8.08 -8.68 13.13
C VAL A 36 8.59 -7.27 13.42
N LEU A 37 9.70 -7.13 14.14
CA LEU A 37 10.25 -5.81 14.49
C LEU A 37 10.73 -5.09 13.24
N ASN A 38 11.46 -5.80 12.38
CA ASN A 38 11.90 -5.27 11.09
C ASN A 38 10.71 -4.84 10.23
N MET A 39 9.63 -5.62 10.19
CA MET A 39 8.43 -5.26 9.43
C MET A 39 7.79 -3.97 9.96
N MET A 40 7.65 -3.86 11.29
CA MET A 40 7.12 -2.64 11.92
C MET A 40 8.02 -1.44 11.64
N MET A 41 9.34 -1.60 11.72
CA MET A 41 10.31 -0.54 11.41
C MET A 41 10.25 -0.11 9.94
N MET A 42 10.10 -1.05 9.00
CA MET A 42 9.96 -0.73 7.57
C MET A 42 8.70 0.11 7.30
N VAL A 43 7.56 -0.25 7.91
CA VAL A 43 6.31 0.52 7.78
C VAL A 43 6.44 1.90 8.40
N MET A 44 6.98 2.02 9.62
CA MET A 44 7.09 3.32 10.31
C MET A 44 8.13 4.24 9.68
N SER A 45 9.28 3.69 9.24
CA SER A 45 10.30 4.46 8.52
C SER A 45 9.80 4.97 7.16
N SER A 46 8.87 4.26 6.51
CA SER A 46 8.25 4.71 5.26
C SER A 46 7.56 6.06 5.41
N LEU A 47 6.88 6.29 6.55
CA LEU A 47 6.27 7.58 6.86
C LEU A 47 7.31 8.68 6.99
N ALA A 48 8.33 8.45 7.83
CA ALA A 48 9.36 9.46 8.10
C ALA A 48 10.14 9.84 6.84
N LEU A 49 10.60 8.85 6.08
CA LEU A 49 11.37 9.04 4.85
C LEU A 49 10.55 9.75 3.77
N THR A 50 9.31 9.30 3.56
CA THR A 50 8.43 9.90 2.56
C THR A 50 8.08 11.33 2.91
N ALA A 51 7.83 11.64 4.19
CA ALA A 51 7.54 13.01 4.63
C ALA A 51 8.67 13.97 4.28
N VAL A 52 9.93 13.58 4.53
CA VAL A 52 11.10 14.39 4.16
C VAL A 52 11.17 14.62 2.66
N VAL A 53 11.02 13.57 1.85
CA VAL A 53 11.01 13.70 0.38
C VAL A 53 9.88 14.60 -0.11
N TYR A 54 8.69 14.48 0.47
CA TYR A 54 7.52 15.25 0.06
C TYR A 54 7.68 16.74 0.33
N VAL A 55 8.20 17.09 1.51
CA VAL A 55 8.51 18.48 1.88
C VAL A 55 9.54 19.06 0.92
N ILE A 56 10.58 18.31 0.56
CA ILE A 56 11.67 18.83 -0.29
C ILE A 56 11.19 19.01 -1.74
N ILE A 57 10.63 17.97 -2.37
CA ILE A 57 10.25 17.98 -3.79
C ILE A 57 9.00 17.16 -4.14
N GLY A 58 8.55 16.24 -3.29
CA GLY A 58 7.50 15.29 -3.67
C GLY A 58 6.15 15.94 -3.95
N ARG A 59 5.80 17.04 -3.26
CA ARG A 59 4.58 17.80 -3.57
C ARG A 59 4.63 18.40 -4.97
N GLY A 60 5.76 19.01 -5.36
CA GLY A 60 5.98 19.52 -6.71
C GLY A 60 5.94 18.45 -7.79
N LEU A 61 6.59 17.30 -7.54
CA LEU A 61 6.58 16.19 -8.49
C LEU A 61 5.17 15.63 -8.76
N VAL A 62 4.27 15.67 -7.77
CA VAL A 62 2.89 15.18 -7.91
C VAL A 62 1.92 16.25 -8.38
N LEU A 63 1.96 17.44 -7.80
CA LEU A 63 0.95 18.50 -8.01
C LEU A 63 1.51 19.81 -8.55
N GLY A 64 2.81 19.91 -8.82
CA GLY A 64 3.36 20.99 -9.62
C GLY A 64 2.91 20.91 -11.07
N ASN A 65 3.01 22.02 -11.79
CA ASN A 65 2.66 22.10 -13.21
C ASN A 65 3.49 21.10 -14.03
N SER A 66 2.87 20.44 -15.00
CA SER A 66 3.53 19.35 -15.73
C SER A 66 4.73 19.85 -16.53
N VAL A 67 5.88 19.21 -16.32
CA VAL A 67 7.12 19.57 -17.02
C VAL A 67 6.94 19.37 -18.52
N GLY A 68 7.15 20.45 -19.28
CA GLY A 68 6.94 20.46 -20.74
C GLY A 68 5.48 20.32 -21.19
N GLY A 69 4.51 20.27 -20.26
CA GLY A 69 3.10 20.06 -20.54
C GLY A 69 2.74 18.61 -20.93
N TRP A 70 3.58 17.62 -20.59
CA TRP A 70 3.41 16.24 -21.08
C TRP A 70 2.44 15.41 -20.23
N GLY A 71 2.03 15.92 -19.07
CA GLY A 71 1.20 15.21 -18.10
C GLY A 71 1.90 14.04 -17.40
N ILE A 72 3.24 13.95 -17.47
CA ILE A 72 4.03 12.82 -16.97
C ILE A 72 4.59 13.04 -15.57
N ILE A 73 5.07 14.23 -15.26
CA ILE A 73 5.64 14.57 -13.95
C ILE A 73 5.48 16.07 -13.70
N GLY A 74 5.20 16.46 -12.46
CA GLY A 74 5.13 17.86 -12.06
C GLY A 74 6.51 18.48 -11.87
N ASN A 75 6.57 19.81 -11.90
CA ASN A 75 7.77 20.57 -11.60
C ASN A 75 8.20 20.37 -10.13
N PRO A 76 9.37 19.76 -9.84
CA PRO A 76 9.79 19.45 -8.48
C PRO A 76 10.03 20.69 -7.61
N PHE A 77 10.27 21.85 -8.22
CA PHE A 77 10.60 23.09 -7.52
C PHE A 77 9.37 23.90 -7.10
N GLU A 78 8.20 23.56 -7.64
CA GLU A 78 6.93 24.09 -7.14
C GLU A 78 6.63 23.41 -5.81
N TYR A 79 6.19 24.18 -4.82
CA TYR A 79 5.91 23.68 -3.48
C TYR A 79 7.13 23.13 -2.71
N SER A 80 8.36 23.38 -3.18
CA SER A 80 9.57 22.94 -2.46
C SER A 80 9.66 23.57 -1.08
N PHE A 81 10.18 22.78 -0.14
CA PHE A 81 10.38 23.12 1.27
C PHE A 81 9.11 23.52 2.03
N PHE A 82 7.94 23.46 1.39
CA PHE A 82 6.66 23.89 1.96
C PHE A 82 6.68 25.36 2.45
N ASP A 83 7.53 26.21 1.85
CA ASP A 83 7.69 27.61 2.27
C ASP A 83 6.37 28.41 2.16
N GLU A 84 5.53 28.08 1.18
CA GLU A 84 4.21 28.70 1.00
C GLU A 84 3.19 28.32 2.08
N PHE A 85 3.43 27.26 2.85
CA PHE A 85 2.54 26.80 3.91
C PHE A 85 2.82 27.46 5.28
N LEU A 86 3.75 28.40 5.34
CA LEU A 86 4.08 29.18 6.54
C LEU A 86 3.05 30.27 6.86
N SER A 87 2.16 30.60 5.91
CA SER A 87 1.06 31.54 6.09
C SER A 87 -0.27 30.88 5.79
N ASP A 88 -1.29 31.22 6.58
CA ASP A 88 -2.68 30.80 6.32
C ASP A 88 -3.35 31.80 5.37
N ASP A 89 -3.54 31.39 4.13
CA ASP A 89 -4.30 32.11 3.10
C ASP A 89 -5.80 31.76 3.12
N GLY A 90 -6.22 30.89 4.03
CA GLY A 90 -7.57 30.37 4.12
C GLY A 90 -7.92 29.34 3.04
N ALA A 91 -7.02 28.97 2.12
CA ALA A 91 -7.27 27.97 1.08
C ALA A 91 -7.08 26.53 1.58
N GLY A 92 -6.43 26.36 2.74
CA GLY A 92 -6.14 25.05 3.33
C GLY A 92 -4.99 24.31 2.65
N GLY A 93 -4.13 25.02 1.92
CA GLY A 93 -2.96 24.46 1.23
C GLY A 93 -2.07 23.63 2.15
N THR A 94 -1.74 24.14 3.35
CA THR A 94 -0.94 23.44 4.36
C THR A 94 -1.51 22.07 4.74
N LEU A 95 -2.83 22.02 4.93
CA LEU A 95 -3.53 20.80 5.35
C LEU A 95 -3.58 19.77 4.21
N TRP A 96 -3.78 20.20 2.97
CA TRP A 96 -3.64 19.31 1.81
C TRP A 96 -2.20 18.86 1.60
N GLY A 97 -1.23 19.75 1.79
CA GLY A 97 0.20 19.41 1.75
C GLY A 97 0.51 18.23 2.69
N ALA A 98 0.05 18.30 3.93
CA ALA A 98 0.18 17.22 4.91
C ALA A 98 -0.59 15.95 4.51
N PHE A 99 -1.83 16.07 4.00
CA PHE A 99 -2.66 14.91 3.66
C PHE A 99 -2.04 14.05 2.54
N TYR A 100 -1.47 14.67 1.51
CA TYR A 100 -0.83 13.94 0.41
C TYR A 100 0.47 13.23 0.80
N VAL A 101 1.16 13.68 1.86
CA VAL A 101 2.30 12.93 2.43
C VAL A 101 1.85 11.53 2.84
N LEU A 102 0.68 11.42 3.47
CA LEU A 102 0.19 10.13 3.97
C LEU A 102 -0.15 9.16 2.83
N PHE A 103 -0.69 9.65 1.71
CA PHE A 103 -1.00 8.80 0.54
C PHE A 103 0.27 8.18 -0.05
N ALA A 104 1.32 9.00 -0.21
CA ALA A 104 2.61 8.56 -0.70
C ALA A 104 3.27 7.56 0.24
N ALA A 105 3.25 7.88 1.54
CA ALA A 105 3.85 7.05 2.56
C ALA A 105 3.12 5.71 2.72
N ILE A 106 1.79 5.68 2.59
CA ILE A 106 1.01 4.43 2.57
C ILE A 106 1.36 3.61 1.34
N ALA A 107 1.45 4.21 0.15
CA ALA A 107 1.75 3.48 -1.08
C ALA A 107 3.08 2.71 -0.98
N VAL A 108 4.15 3.35 -0.53
CA VAL A 108 5.45 2.67 -0.36
C VAL A 108 5.46 1.70 0.82
N ALA A 109 4.77 2.03 1.92
CA ALA A 109 4.65 1.12 3.06
C ALA A 109 3.94 -0.19 2.69
N LEU A 110 2.94 -0.15 1.80
CA LEU A 110 2.29 -1.36 1.28
C LEU A 110 3.26 -2.24 0.45
N ALA A 111 4.12 -1.62 -0.36
CA ALA A 111 5.09 -2.35 -1.18
C ALA A 111 6.10 -3.17 -0.34
N SER A 112 6.26 -2.84 0.94
CA SER A 112 7.12 -3.58 1.88
C SER A 112 6.77 -5.07 2.02
N SER A 113 5.55 -5.49 1.66
CA SER A 113 5.17 -6.90 1.54
C SER A 113 6.15 -7.71 0.67
N GLY A 114 6.58 -7.14 -0.46
CA GLY A 114 7.52 -7.80 -1.36
C GLY A 114 8.93 -7.95 -0.78
N ALA A 115 9.26 -7.13 0.21
CA ALA A 115 10.56 -7.09 0.89
C ALA A 115 10.58 -7.86 2.21
N ALA A 116 9.41 -8.26 2.72
CA ALA A 116 9.24 -8.77 4.07
C ALA A 116 10.09 -10.03 4.33
N GLY A 117 10.79 -10.03 5.46
CA GLY A 117 11.57 -11.15 5.99
C GLY A 117 12.90 -11.44 5.28
N ARG A 118 13.33 -10.61 4.32
CA ARG A 118 14.58 -10.88 3.56
C ARG A 118 15.33 -9.67 3.04
N MET A 119 14.69 -8.50 2.91
CA MET A 119 15.39 -7.29 2.51
C MET A 119 16.20 -6.73 3.68
N ARG A 120 17.40 -6.22 3.40
CA ARG A 120 18.20 -5.49 4.40
C ARG A 120 17.52 -4.16 4.73
N PHE A 121 17.47 -3.78 6.00
CA PHE A 121 16.82 -2.54 6.44
C PHE A 121 17.48 -1.29 5.84
N ASP A 122 18.82 -1.26 5.73
CA ASP A 122 19.53 -0.13 5.09
C ASP A 122 19.16 0.03 3.61
N ALA A 123 18.97 -1.10 2.91
CA ALA A 123 18.50 -1.09 1.54
C ALA A 123 17.05 -0.60 1.47
N TRP A 124 16.19 -0.96 2.42
CA TRP A 124 14.83 -0.39 2.51
C TRP A 124 14.87 1.13 2.73
N PHE A 125 15.73 1.60 3.63
CA PHE A 125 15.89 3.01 3.96
C PHE A 125 16.32 3.84 2.74
N PHE A 126 17.15 3.28 1.85
CA PHE A 126 17.50 3.89 0.56
C PHE A 126 16.38 3.75 -0.49
N PHE A 127 15.73 2.58 -0.54
CA PHE A 127 14.69 2.28 -1.52
C PHE A 127 13.51 3.26 -1.43
N VAL A 128 13.00 3.51 -0.23
CA VAL A 128 11.81 4.33 0.00
C VAL A 128 11.89 5.72 -0.66
N PRO A 129 12.87 6.59 -0.35
CA PRO A 129 12.91 7.94 -0.90
C PRO A 129 13.07 7.93 -2.43
N VAL A 130 13.86 7.01 -2.97
CA VAL A 130 14.04 6.89 -4.42
C VAL A 130 12.76 6.40 -5.09
N TRP A 131 12.10 5.39 -4.54
CA TRP A 131 10.85 4.85 -5.06
C TRP A 131 9.72 5.88 -5.06
N VAL A 132 9.62 6.68 -3.99
CA VAL A 132 8.65 7.78 -3.92
C VAL A 132 8.85 8.75 -5.09
N VAL A 133 10.08 9.10 -5.43
CA VAL A 133 10.41 10.02 -6.52
C VAL A 133 10.18 9.40 -7.90
N VAL A 134 10.66 8.18 -8.14
CA VAL A 134 10.72 7.61 -9.50
C VAL A 134 9.51 6.75 -9.86
N VAL A 135 8.75 6.26 -8.87
CA VAL A 135 7.58 5.39 -9.09
C VAL A 135 6.29 6.07 -8.65
N TYR A 136 6.19 6.43 -7.37
CA TYR A 136 4.95 7.02 -6.86
C TYR A 136 4.66 8.38 -7.49
N ALA A 137 5.63 9.29 -7.51
CA ALA A 137 5.34 10.66 -7.93
C ALA A 137 4.84 10.77 -9.38
N PRO A 138 5.42 10.06 -10.38
CA PRO A 138 4.86 10.04 -11.73
C PRO A 138 3.43 9.50 -11.78
N ILE A 139 3.16 8.33 -11.17
CA ILE A 139 1.81 7.75 -11.18
C ILE A 139 0.81 8.67 -10.47
N ALA A 140 1.20 9.21 -9.31
CA ALA A 140 0.36 10.14 -8.56
C ALA A 140 0.10 11.43 -9.34
N HIS A 141 1.08 11.96 -10.10
CA HIS A 141 0.86 13.09 -11.00
C HIS A 141 -0.15 12.72 -12.09
N TRP A 142 -0.01 11.56 -12.73
CA TRP A 142 -0.94 11.10 -13.77
C TRP A 142 -2.39 11.09 -13.30
N VAL A 143 -2.61 10.71 -12.04
CA VAL A 143 -3.93 10.44 -11.45
C VAL A 143 -4.52 11.65 -10.72
N PHE A 144 -3.72 12.40 -9.94
CA PHE A 144 -4.23 13.42 -9.01
C PHE A 144 -4.10 14.86 -9.53
N ALA A 145 -3.16 15.14 -10.43
CA ALA A 145 -3.00 16.50 -10.94
C ALA A 145 -4.10 16.81 -11.97
N ILE A 146 -5.03 17.70 -11.61
CA ILE A 146 -6.15 18.13 -12.46
C ILE A 146 -5.75 19.42 -13.18
N SER A 147 -5.90 19.45 -14.50
CA SER A 147 -5.58 20.63 -15.29
C SER A 147 -6.55 21.78 -14.98
N ASP A 148 -6.06 23.00 -15.04
CA ASP A 148 -6.84 24.22 -14.90
C ASP A 148 -6.48 25.17 -16.05
N GLU A 149 -7.44 25.35 -16.97
CA GLU A 149 -7.27 26.18 -18.16
C GLU A 149 -7.13 27.67 -17.81
N GLU A 150 -7.74 28.13 -16.70
CA GLU A 150 -7.72 29.55 -16.32
C GLU A 150 -6.33 29.98 -15.83
N SER A 151 -5.67 29.14 -15.04
CA SER A 151 -4.30 29.37 -14.57
C SER A 151 -3.22 28.91 -15.55
N GLY A 152 -3.59 28.16 -16.60
CA GLY A 152 -2.64 27.51 -17.52
C GLY A 152 -1.91 26.32 -16.89
N TYR A 153 -2.44 25.77 -15.79
CA TYR A 153 -1.90 24.60 -15.12
C TYR A 153 -2.22 23.34 -15.92
N VAL A 154 -1.18 22.59 -16.28
CA VAL A 154 -1.30 21.30 -16.96
C VAL A 154 -1.05 20.18 -15.96
N GLY A 155 -2.06 19.32 -15.76
CA GLY A 155 -2.00 18.18 -14.87
C GLY A 155 -1.66 16.85 -15.56
N GLY A 156 -1.91 15.75 -14.87
CA GLY A 156 -1.58 14.40 -15.31
C GLY A 156 -2.40 13.88 -16.49
N TRP A 157 -1.77 13.07 -17.35
CA TRP A 157 -2.44 12.57 -18.56
C TRP A 157 -3.60 11.59 -18.28
N MET A 158 -3.50 10.74 -17.25
CA MET A 158 -4.59 9.79 -16.95
C MET A 158 -5.85 10.53 -16.50
N ARG A 159 -5.70 11.54 -15.65
CA ARG A 159 -6.82 12.34 -15.19
C ARG A 159 -7.44 13.19 -16.29
N ASN A 160 -6.60 13.90 -17.06
CA ASN A 160 -7.07 14.97 -17.93
C ASN A 160 -7.27 14.56 -19.41
N VAL A 161 -6.52 13.57 -19.90
CA VAL A 161 -6.61 13.09 -21.30
C VAL A 161 -7.40 11.80 -21.38
N LEU A 162 -7.08 10.84 -20.51
CA LEU A 162 -7.74 9.54 -20.49
C LEU A 162 -9.12 9.61 -19.81
N GLY A 163 -9.35 10.59 -18.94
CA GLY A 163 -10.60 10.72 -18.20
C GLY A 163 -10.77 9.64 -17.12
N LEU A 164 -9.66 9.19 -16.54
CA LEU A 164 -9.63 8.19 -15.47
C LEU A 164 -10.44 8.67 -14.27
N HIS A 165 -11.31 7.79 -13.76
CA HIS A 165 -12.00 7.98 -12.51
C HIS A 165 -11.27 7.22 -11.40
N ASP A 166 -10.60 7.97 -10.54
CA ASP A 166 -9.98 7.42 -9.34
C ASP A 166 -10.23 8.38 -8.19
N PHE A 167 -11.21 8.05 -7.35
CA PHE A 167 -11.65 8.92 -6.27
C PHE A 167 -10.54 9.15 -5.25
N ALA A 168 -10.04 8.09 -4.61
CA ALA A 168 -9.09 8.20 -3.49
C ALA A 168 -7.75 7.47 -3.71
N GLY A 169 -7.40 7.08 -4.94
CA GLY A 169 -6.08 6.50 -5.23
C GLY A 169 -6.06 4.98 -5.32
N GLY A 170 -7.11 4.37 -5.87
CA GLY A 170 -7.08 2.94 -6.24
C GLY A 170 -5.92 2.61 -7.17
N THR A 171 -5.58 3.51 -8.08
CA THR A 171 -4.49 3.41 -9.06
C THR A 171 -3.17 3.83 -8.44
N ALA A 172 -3.10 5.08 -7.95
CA ALA A 172 -1.86 5.69 -7.48
C ALA A 172 -1.30 5.06 -6.19
N VAL A 173 -2.16 4.51 -5.33
CA VAL A 173 -1.78 3.88 -4.07
C VAL A 173 -1.82 2.37 -4.18
N HIS A 174 -2.98 1.77 -4.47
CA HIS A 174 -3.14 0.31 -4.33
C HIS A 174 -2.60 -0.50 -5.51
N MET A 175 -3.01 -0.19 -6.74
CA MET A 175 -2.48 -0.89 -7.93
C MET A 175 -0.98 -0.69 -8.07
N ASN A 176 -0.51 0.54 -7.84
CA ASN A 176 0.90 0.88 -7.77
C ASN A 176 1.64 0.04 -6.70
N ALA A 177 1.21 0.08 -5.43
CA ALA A 177 1.86 -0.69 -4.38
C ALA A 177 1.83 -2.21 -4.62
N GLY A 178 0.73 -2.73 -5.17
CA GLY A 178 0.59 -4.13 -5.52
C GLY A 178 1.62 -4.56 -6.56
N ALA A 179 1.75 -3.80 -7.66
CA ALA A 179 2.73 -4.08 -8.71
C ALA A 179 4.18 -3.92 -8.21
N ALA A 180 4.46 -2.89 -7.41
CA ALA A 180 5.76 -2.67 -6.79
C ALA A 180 6.15 -3.80 -5.83
N GLY A 181 5.23 -4.25 -4.99
CA GLY A 181 5.45 -5.38 -4.08
C GLY A 181 5.76 -6.68 -4.83
N LEU A 182 5.05 -6.95 -5.93
CA LEU A 182 5.36 -8.09 -6.80
C LEU A 182 6.76 -7.99 -7.43
N ALA A 183 7.13 -6.80 -7.92
CA ALA A 183 8.45 -6.55 -8.49
C ALA A 183 9.58 -6.76 -7.46
N LEU A 184 9.42 -6.20 -6.26
CA LEU A 184 10.35 -6.42 -5.14
C LEU A 184 10.48 -7.89 -4.80
N ALA A 185 9.36 -8.61 -4.70
CA ALA A 185 9.36 -10.04 -4.40
C ALA A 185 10.11 -10.85 -5.47
N MET A 186 10.02 -10.45 -6.73
CA MET A 186 10.71 -11.12 -7.85
C MET A 186 12.21 -10.83 -7.87
N VAL A 187 12.63 -9.60 -7.60
CA VAL A 187 14.07 -9.25 -7.55
C VAL A 187 14.75 -9.88 -6.35
N LEU A 188 14.13 -9.80 -5.16
CA LEU A 188 14.66 -10.43 -3.96
C LEU A 188 14.59 -11.95 -4.03
N GLY A 189 13.64 -12.50 -4.78
CA GLY A 189 13.39 -13.94 -4.83
C GLY A 189 12.64 -14.45 -3.60
N ARG A 190 12.45 -15.78 -3.58
CA ARG A 190 11.69 -16.48 -2.53
C ARG A 190 12.49 -16.58 -1.24
N ARG A 191 11.79 -16.52 -0.10
CA ARG A 191 12.37 -16.83 1.22
C ARG A 191 12.81 -18.28 1.30
N ALA A 192 13.83 -18.53 2.11
CA ALA A 192 14.21 -19.87 2.50
C ALA A 192 13.02 -20.52 3.21
N ALA A 193 12.63 -21.72 2.79
CA ALA A 193 11.55 -22.43 3.45
C ALA A 193 12.03 -22.88 4.83
N THR A 194 11.53 -22.26 5.89
CA THR A 194 11.83 -22.65 7.26
C THR A 194 10.66 -23.42 7.86
N THR A 195 10.91 -24.20 8.92
CA THR A 195 9.86 -24.90 9.65
C THR A 195 8.89 -23.96 10.39
N ASP A 196 9.23 -22.67 10.49
CA ASP A 196 8.59 -21.66 11.34
C ASP A 196 7.99 -20.46 10.58
N ASP A 197 7.72 -20.60 9.27
CA ASP A 197 7.13 -19.55 8.42
C ASP A 197 5.62 -19.28 8.70
N LYS A 198 5.11 -19.71 9.86
CA LYS A 198 3.71 -19.46 10.24
C LYS A 198 3.55 -18.04 10.82
N PRO A 199 2.39 -17.40 10.60
CA PRO A 199 2.04 -16.15 11.27
C PRO A 199 2.16 -16.29 12.79
N HIS A 200 2.90 -15.37 13.42
CA HIS A 200 3.18 -15.42 14.84
C HIS A 200 1.97 -14.98 15.69
N ASN A 201 1.10 -14.10 15.16
CA ASN A 201 -0.03 -13.55 15.92
C ASN A 201 -1.17 -13.07 15.01
N ILE A 202 -2.07 -13.99 14.66
CA ILE A 202 -3.27 -13.72 13.86
C ILE A 202 -4.23 -12.71 14.55
N PRO A 203 -4.43 -12.73 15.88
CA PRO A 203 -5.17 -11.66 16.56
C PRO A 203 -4.57 -10.26 16.38
N LEU A 204 -3.24 -10.11 16.45
CA LEU A 204 -2.56 -8.83 16.21
C LEU A 204 -2.79 -8.34 14.78
N MET A 205 -2.71 -9.26 13.81
CA MET A 205 -3.05 -8.96 12.42
C MET A 205 -4.47 -8.39 12.30
N LEU A 206 -5.46 -8.96 13.00
CA LEU A 206 -6.83 -8.44 12.99
C LEU A 206 -6.96 -7.06 13.64
N ILE A 207 -6.25 -6.80 14.74
CA ILE A 207 -6.21 -5.46 15.36
C ILE A 207 -5.69 -4.44 14.34
N GLY A 208 -4.60 -4.79 13.64
CA GLY A 208 -4.07 -3.98 12.56
C GLY A 208 -5.07 -3.72 11.44
N ALA A 209 -5.78 -4.77 10.98
CA ALA A 209 -6.84 -4.65 9.99
C ALA A 209 -7.97 -3.70 10.44
N GLY A 210 -8.38 -3.77 11.72
CA GLY A 210 -9.39 -2.90 12.30
C GLY A 210 -8.95 -1.43 12.37
N MET A 211 -7.69 -1.18 12.73
CA MET A 211 -7.11 0.17 12.71
C MET A 211 -7.05 0.73 11.29
N ILE A 212 -6.65 -0.09 10.32
CA ILE A 212 -6.68 0.27 8.90
C ILE A 212 -8.11 0.58 8.45
N ALA A 213 -9.10 -0.21 8.85
CA ALA A 213 -10.50 0.03 8.51
C ALA A 213 -11.03 1.36 9.07
N MET A 214 -10.68 1.69 10.31
CA MET A 214 -10.98 2.99 10.90
C MET A 214 -10.28 4.11 10.11
N GLY A 215 -9.01 3.93 9.78
CA GLY A 215 -8.24 4.90 9.01
C GLY A 215 -8.76 5.12 7.58
N TRP A 216 -9.30 4.06 6.95
CA TRP A 216 -9.87 4.14 5.62
C TRP A 216 -11.09 5.06 5.52
N MET A 217 -11.83 5.22 6.63
CA MET A 217 -12.91 6.20 6.71
C MET A 217 -12.38 7.62 6.57
N GLY A 218 -11.19 7.90 7.12
CA GLY A 218 -10.47 9.15 6.90
C GLY A 218 -9.83 9.23 5.50
N PHE A 219 -9.36 8.11 4.97
CA PHE A 219 -8.71 8.04 3.65
C PHE A 219 -9.69 8.43 2.52
N ASN A 220 -10.81 7.73 2.42
CA ASN A 220 -11.85 8.05 1.43
C ASN A 220 -12.64 9.29 1.85
N GLY A 221 -13.02 9.41 3.13
CA GLY A 221 -13.82 10.52 3.62
C GLY A 221 -13.11 11.87 3.59
N GLY A 222 -11.80 11.90 3.85
CA GLY A 222 -10.98 13.12 3.76
C GLY A 222 -10.77 13.57 2.32
N THR A 223 -10.74 12.64 1.36
CA THR A 223 -10.64 12.93 -0.07
C THR A 223 -11.82 13.75 -0.60
N ALA A 224 -12.98 13.69 0.07
CA ALA A 224 -14.13 14.54 -0.25
C ALA A 224 -13.91 16.05 0.03
N GLY A 225 -12.80 16.40 0.68
CA GLY A 225 -12.29 17.77 0.79
C GLY A 225 -13.08 18.73 1.68
N GLY A 226 -13.97 18.22 2.52
CA GLY A 226 -14.69 19.03 3.50
C GLY A 226 -15.81 18.27 4.21
N ALA A 227 -16.44 18.95 5.16
CA ALA A 227 -17.57 18.44 5.94
C ALA A 227 -18.88 18.59 5.13
N ASN A 228 -19.03 17.76 4.10
CA ASN A 228 -20.07 17.90 3.08
C ASN A 228 -20.81 16.58 2.81
N PHE A 229 -21.79 16.61 1.90
CA PHE A 229 -22.56 15.41 1.52
C PHE A 229 -21.66 14.32 0.89
N LEU A 230 -20.66 14.71 0.10
CA LEU A 230 -19.75 13.76 -0.53
C LEU A 230 -19.00 12.96 0.54
N ALA A 231 -18.49 13.61 1.60
CA ALA A 231 -17.85 12.93 2.73
C ALA A 231 -18.77 11.91 3.41
N GLN A 232 -20.03 12.31 3.67
CA GLN A 232 -21.04 11.41 4.25
C GLN A 232 -21.28 10.17 3.37
N TYR A 233 -21.38 10.40 2.05
CA TYR A 233 -21.67 9.35 1.08
C TYR A 233 -20.51 8.36 0.95
N VAL A 234 -19.28 8.86 0.81
CA VAL A 234 -18.12 7.98 0.58
C VAL A 234 -17.71 7.22 1.85
N VAL A 235 -17.96 7.77 3.04
CA VAL A 235 -17.79 7.01 4.30
C VAL A 235 -18.81 5.86 4.36
N LEU A 236 -20.06 6.10 3.98
CA LEU A 236 -21.09 5.06 3.91
C LEU A 236 -20.71 3.96 2.91
N THR A 237 -20.35 4.32 1.67
CA THR A 237 -19.99 3.31 0.65
C THR A 237 -18.72 2.56 1.05
N THR A 238 -17.75 3.21 1.70
CA THR A 238 -16.54 2.54 2.23
C THR A 238 -16.88 1.47 3.26
N LEU A 239 -17.74 1.79 4.24
CA LEU A 239 -18.21 0.84 5.25
C LEU A 239 -18.98 -0.34 4.61
N LEU A 240 -19.82 -0.06 3.63
CA LEU A 240 -20.60 -1.09 2.95
C LEU A 240 -19.72 -2.03 2.12
N ALA A 241 -18.70 -1.50 1.46
CA ALA A 241 -17.73 -2.31 0.72
C ALA A 241 -16.84 -3.15 1.64
N LEU A 242 -16.44 -2.61 2.79
CA LEU A 242 -15.79 -3.40 3.85
C LEU A 242 -16.66 -4.61 4.22
N CYS A 243 -17.94 -4.38 4.53
CA CYS A 243 -18.87 -5.45 4.88
C CYS A 243 -19.06 -6.46 3.74
N GLY A 244 -19.19 -5.97 2.50
CA GLY A 244 -19.28 -6.80 1.30
C GLY A 244 -18.06 -7.69 1.09
N GLY A 245 -16.86 -7.14 1.32
CA GLY A 245 -15.60 -7.87 1.24
C GLY A 245 -15.47 -8.98 2.29
N ILE A 246 -15.84 -8.70 3.55
CA ILE A 246 -15.89 -9.70 4.62
C ILE A 246 -16.84 -10.85 4.25
N ILE A 247 -18.08 -10.52 3.84
CA ILE A 247 -19.10 -11.52 3.50
C ILE A 247 -18.66 -12.33 2.27
N GLY A 248 -18.17 -11.66 1.23
CA GLY A 248 -17.70 -12.32 0.01
C GLY A 248 -16.56 -13.31 0.28
N MET A 249 -15.57 -12.91 1.07
CA MET A 249 -14.47 -13.78 1.45
C MET A 249 -14.94 -14.96 2.31
N TYR A 250 -15.80 -14.71 3.31
CA TYR A 250 -16.39 -15.76 4.14
C TYR A 250 -17.10 -16.82 3.30
N ILE A 251 -17.94 -16.40 2.35
CA ILE A 251 -18.68 -17.32 1.47
C ILE A 251 -17.71 -18.18 0.67
N LEU A 252 -16.69 -17.59 0.04
CA LEU A 252 -15.72 -18.33 -0.77
C LEU A 252 -14.91 -19.32 0.05
N GLU A 253 -14.43 -18.91 1.22
CA GLU A 253 -13.71 -19.79 2.14
C GLU A 253 -14.60 -20.97 2.59
N ARG A 254 -15.87 -20.73 2.94
CA ARG A 254 -16.79 -21.80 3.31
C ARG A 254 -17.09 -22.76 2.16
N LEU A 255 -17.30 -22.24 0.96
CA LEU A 255 -17.66 -23.07 -0.20
C LEU A 255 -16.47 -23.87 -0.74
N ILE A 256 -15.28 -23.25 -0.81
CA ILE A 256 -14.09 -23.81 -1.46
C ILE A 256 -13.14 -24.44 -0.43
N ASN A 257 -12.75 -23.68 0.59
CA ASN A 257 -11.78 -24.12 1.60
C ASN A 257 -12.41 -24.90 2.76
N LYS A 258 -13.75 -24.96 2.84
CA LYS A 258 -14.55 -25.66 3.86
C LYS A 258 -14.42 -25.14 5.30
N ALA A 259 -13.65 -24.08 5.51
CA ALA A 259 -13.46 -23.42 6.80
C ALA A 259 -13.35 -21.91 6.59
N ALA A 260 -13.95 -21.12 7.50
CA ALA A 260 -13.73 -19.68 7.55
C ALA A 260 -12.56 -19.40 8.49
N THR A 261 -11.71 -18.44 8.13
CA THR A 261 -10.52 -18.10 8.90
C THR A 261 -10.51 -16.63 9.29
N LEU A 262 -9.83 -16.30 10.38
CA LEU A 262 -9.66 -14.90 10.78
C LEU A 262 -8.79 -14.13 9.79
N MET A 263 -7.83 -14.81 9.16
CA MET A 263 -7.02 -14.27 8.08
C MET A 263 -7.86 -13.96 6.84
N GLY A 264 -8.78 -14.85 6.48
CA GLY A 264 -9.76 -14.62 5.43
C GLY A 264 -10.61 -13.41 5.74
N LEU A 265 -11.17 -13.30 6.96
CA LEU A 265 -11.96 -12.13 7.36
C LEU A 265 -11.17 -10.82 7.21
N GLY A 266 -9.94 -10.76 7.72
CA GLY A 266 -9.06 -9.60 7.57
C GLY A 266 -8.73 -9.29 6.11
N THR A 267 -8.42 -10.31 5.31
CA THR A 267 -8.13 -10.17 3.87
C THR A 267 -9.34 -9.63 3.11
N GLY A 268 -10.53 -10.16 3.37
CA GLY A 268 -11.78 -9.71 2.77
C GLY A 268 -12.12 -8.27 3.13
N MET A 269 -11.91 -7.90 4.39
CA MET A 269 -12.06 -6.52 4.88
C MET A 269 -11.18 -5.55 4.09
N ILE A 270 -9.88 -5.82 3.97
CA ILE A 270 -8.95 -4.96 3.23
C ILE A 270 -9.27 -4.95 1.73
N ALA A 271 -9.48 -6.12 1.11
CA ALA A 271 -9.77 -6.21 -0.32
C ALA A 271 -11.05 -5.46 -0.70
N GLY A 272 -12.07 -5.46 0.17
CA GLY A 272 -13.29 -4.69 -0.05
C GLY A 272 -13.06 -3.18 -0.03
N MET A 273 -12.25 -2.70 0.92
CA MET A 273 -11.88 -1.28 1.01
C MET A 273 -10.93 -0.84 -0.12
N VAL A 274 -10.04 -1.73 -0.57
CA VAL A 274 -9.23 -1.48 -1.77
C VAL A 274 -10.13 -1.30 -2.99
N ALA A 275 -11.08 -2.21 -3.21
CA ALA A 275 -11.94 -2.18 -4.39
C ALA A 275 -12.86 -0.95 -4.43
N ILE A 276 -13.30 -0.42 -3.28
CA ILE A 276 -14.14 0.79 -3.26
C ILE A 276 -13.33 2.08 -3.41
N THR A 277 -12.02 2.08 -3.10
CA THR A 277 -11.18 3.30 -3.08
C THR A 277 -11.25 4.13 -4.38
N PRO A 278 -11.12 3.55 -5.59
CA PRO A 278 -11.24 4.35 -6.81
C PRO A 278 -12.67 4.80 -7.14
N VAL A 279 -13.69 4.22 -6.49
CA VAL A 279 -15.09 4.28 -6.98
C VAL A 279 -16.12 4.66 -5.91
N ALA A 280 -15.66 5.11 -4.72
CA ALA A 280 -16.50 5.32 -3.54
C ALA A 280 -17.62 6.34 -3.74
N ASP A 281 -17.43 7.28 -4.66
CA ASP A 281 -18.37 8.34 -5.05
C ASP A 281 -19.18 8.01 -6.32
N ALA A 282 -18.92 6.87 -6.96
CA ALA A 282 -19.46 6.55 -8.29
C ALA A 282 -20.43 5.35 -8.29
N VAL A 283 -20.66 4.72 -7.14
CA VAL A 283 -21.54 3.55 -7.01
C VAL A 283 -22.65 3.80 -5.99
N THR A 284 -23.77 3.09 -6.14
CA THR A 284 -24.85 3.11 -5.13
C THR A 284 -24.43 2.38 -3.85
N PRO A 285 -25.15 2.54 -2.71
CA PRO A 285 -24.88 1.76 -1.50
C PRO A 285 -24.86 0.23 -1.72
N ILE A 286 -25.79 -0.29 -2.53
CA ILE A 286 -25.78 -1.73 -2.89
C ILE A 286 -24.60 -2.04 -3.82
N GLY A 287 -24.31 -1.15 -4.78
CA GLY A 287 -23.13 -1.27 -5.63
C GLY A 287 -21.83 -1.33 -4.83
N ALA A 288 -21.73 -0.61 -3.73
CA ALA A 288 -20.56 -0.65 -2.83
C ALA A 288 -20.38 -2.01 -2.16
N ILE A 289 -21.46 -2.63 -1.67
CA ILE A 289 -21.42 -4.01 -1.14
C ILE A 289 -20.93 -4.97 -2.22
N CYS A 290 -21.46 -4.86 -3.44
CA CYS A 290 -21.06 -5.69 -4.58
C CYS A 290 -19.58 -5.48 -4.97
N ALA A 291 -19.12 -4.23 -5.05
CA ALA A 291 -17.73 -3.88 -5.32
C ALA A 291 -16.80 -4.52 -4.28
N GLY A 292 -17.17 -4.43 -3.00
CA GLY A 292 -16.44 -5.06 -1.90
C GLY A 292 -16.33 -6.59 -2.05
N ALA A 293 -17.46 -7.25 -2.32
CA ALA A 293 -17.50 -8.70 -2.51
C ALA A 293 -16.70 -9.16 -3.74
N ILE A 294 -16.74 -8.40 -4.84
CA ILE A 294 -15.99 -8.68 -6.07
C ILE A 294 -14.48 -8.48 -5.82
N GLY A 295 -14.09 -7.42 -5.12
CA GLY A 295 -12.70 -7.19 -4.70
C GLY A 295 -12.15 -8.36 -3.88
N ALA A 296 -12.88 -8.79 -2.85
CA ALA A 296 -12.53 -9.95 -2.05
C ALA A 296 -12.46 -11.25 -2.87
N THR A 297 -13.38 -11.43 -3.83
CA THR A 297 -13.38 -12.58 -4.74
C THR A 297 -12.14 -12.61 -5.61
N ALA A 298 -11.79 -11.48 -6.21
CA ALA A 298 -10.61 -11.35 -7.06
C ALA A 298 -9.33 -11.62 -6.26
N ALA A 299 -9.21 -11.04 -5.05
CA ALA A 299 -8.11 -11.29 -4.14
C ALA A 299 -8.02 -12.78 -3.75
N PHE A 300 -9.12 -13.43 -3.39
CA PHE A 300 -9.15 -14.86 -3.04
C PHE A 300 -8.57 -15.74 -4.15
N PHE A 301 -9.02 -15.54 -5.39
CA PHE A 301 -8.51 -16.32 -6.52
C PHE A 301 -7.05 -15.99 -6.85
N ALA A 302 -6.64 -14.74 -6.74
CA ALA A 302 -5.25 -14.33 -6.94
C ALA A 302 -4.31 -14.95 -5.90
N ILE A 303 -4.67 -14.97 -4.61
CA ILE A 303 -3.91 -15.63 -3.54
C ILE A 303 -3.74 -17.13 -3.86
N ASN A 304 -4.84 -17.79 -4.25
CA ASN A 304 -4.81 -19.21 -4.61
C ASN A 304 -3.94 -19.49 -5.83
N LEU A 305 -4.01 -18.65 -6.86
CA LEU A 305 -3.19 -18.77 -8.06
C LEU A 305 -1.71 -18.56 -7.74
N LYS A 306 -1.39 -17.52 -6.97
CA LYS A 306 -0.04 -17.21 -6.51
C LYS A 306 0.59 -18.38 -5.75
N ARG A 307 -0.18 -18.97 -4.83
CA ARG A 307 0.24 -20.15 -4.06
C ARG A 307 0.54 -21.36 -4.96
N ARG A 308 -0.25 -21.58 -6.03
CA ARG A 308 0.01 -22.64 -7.03
C ARG A 308 1.31 -22.40 -7.80
N HIS A 309 1.62 -21.14 -8.13
CA HIS A 309 2.85 -20.75 -8.82
C HIS A 309 4.05 -20.49 -7.90
N LYS A 310 3.88 -20.65 -6.57
CA LYS A 310 4.93 -20.48 -5.56
C LYS A 310 5.60 -19.10 -5.59
N ILE A 311 4.85 -18.06 -5.95
CA ILE A 311 5.33 -16.67 -5.91
C ILE A 311 5.24 -16.18 -4.45
N ASP A 312 6.35 -15.68 -3.92
CA ASP A 312 6.50 -15.28 -2.51
C ASP A 312 6.36 -13.76 -2.33
N ASP A 313 5.17 -13.25 -2.62
CA ASP A 313 4.75 -11.93 -2.13
C ASP A 313 4.22 -12.10 -0.70
N SER A 314 4.98 -11.65 0.31
CA SER A 314 4.92 -12.24 1.66
C SER A 314 3.58 -12.10 2.38
N VAL A 315 2.87 -10.99 2.16
CA VAL A 315 1.57 -10.70 2.80
C VAL A 315 0.49 -10.36 1.77
N ASP A 316 0.61 -10.94 0.57
CA ASP A 316 -0.41 -10.89 -0.49
C ASP A 316 -0.74 -9.48 -1.03
N VAL A 317 0.19 -8.51 -0.98
CA VAL A 317 -0.07 -7.13 -1.45
C VAL A 317 -0.52 -7.07 -2.91
N PHE A 318 0.04 -7.91 -3.80
CA PHE A 318 -0.38 -7.88 -5.20
C PHE A 318 -1.82 -8.37 -5.36
N ALA A 319 -2.21 -9.40 -4.62
CA ALA A 319 -3.57 -9.93 -4.68
C ALA A 319 -4.58 -8.97 -4.03
N VAL A 320 -4.26 -8.42 -2.85
CA VAL A 320 -5.18 -7.60 -2.07
C VAL A 320 -5.23 -6.16 -2.55
N HIS A 321 -4.10 -5.54 -2.90
CA HIS A 321 -4.06 -4.15 -3.35
C HIS A 321 -4.04 -4.02 -4.88
N GLY A 322 -3.27 -4.87 -5.57
CA GLY A 322 -3.22 -4.89 -7.04
C GLY A 322 -4.52 -5.41 -7.66
N ILE A 323 -4.82 -6.69 -7.46
CA ILE A 323 -5.94 -7.37 -8.13
C ILE A 323 -7.31 -6.88 -7.61
N ALA A 324 -7.49 -6.67 -6.31
CA ALA A 324 -8.75 -6.11 -5.81
C ALA A 324 -8.95 -4.65 -6.28
N GLY A 325 -7.86 -3.86 -6.39
CA GLY A 325 -7.89 -2.51 -6.93
C GLY A 325 -8.35 -2.47 -8.39
N ILE A 326 -7.80 -3.36 -9.21
CA ILE A 326 -8.24 -3.57 -10.60
C ILE A 326 -9.71 -3.97 -10.66
N ALA A 327 -10.13 -4.88 -9.79
CA ALA A 327 -11.53 -5.33 -9.75
C ALA A 327 -12.49 -4.18 -9.40
N GLY A 328 -12.10 -3.31 -8.47
CA GLY A 328 -12.84 -2.10 -8.12
C GLY A 328 -12.91 -1.08 -9.25
N ALA A 329 -11.78 -0.78 -9.88
CA ALA A 329 -11.69 0.12 -11.02
C ALA A 329 -12.54 -0.35 -12.22
N LEU A 330 -12.49 -1.65 -12.54
CA LEU A 330 -13.38 -2.23 -13.55
C LEU A 330 -14.85 -2.25 -13.11
N PHE A 331 -15.14 -2.33 -11.81
CA PHE A 331 -16.52 -2.32 -11.34
C PHE A 331 -17.25 -1.03 -11.73
N VAL A 332 -16.65 0.16 -11.57
CA VAL A 332 -17.32 1.42 -11.97
C VAL A 332 -17.49 1.54 -13.47
N VAL A 333 -16.57 1.00 -14.28
CA VAL A 333 -16.69 0.99 -15.75
C VAL A 333 -18.00 0.35 -16.18
N PHE A 334 -18.41 -0.75 -15.53
CA PHE A 334 -19.63 -1.47 -15.89
C PHE A 334 -20.85 -1.04 -15.07
N PHE A 335 -20.67 -0.77 -13.78
CA PHE A 335 -21.75 -0.62 -12.79
C PHE A 335 -21.82 0.77 -12.13
N GLY A 336 -21.06 1.75 -12.62
CA GLY A 336 -21.17 3.14 -12.16
C GLY A 336 -22.60 3.67 -12.25
N SER A 337 -23.03 4.43 -11.25
CA SER A 337 -24.38 4.97 -11.19
C SER A 337 -24.39 6.47 -11.47
N LYS A 338 -25.18 6.89 -12.45
CA LYS A 338 -25.44 8.31 -12.73
C LYS A 338 -26.05 9.06 -11.54
N ALA A 339 -26.71 8.33 -10.63
CA ALA A 339 -27.31 8.91 -9.42
C ALA A 339 -26.31 9.03 -8.25
N ALA A 340 -25.14 8.42 -8.35
CA ALA A 340 -24.07 8.62 -7.37
C ALA A 340 -23.41 9.99 -7.55
N PRO A 341 -22.73 10.55 -6.53
CA PRO A 341 -22.13 11.88 -6.59
C PRO A 341 -21.24 12.15 -7.82
N ALA A 342 -20.47 11.16 -8.29
CA ALA A 342 -19.62 11.29 -9.46
C ALA A 342 -20.40 11.50 -10.78
N GLY A 343 -21.71 11.21 -10.80
CA GLY A 343 -22.55 11.32 -12.00
C GLY A 343 -22.18 10.37 -13.13
N ARG A 344 -21.31 9.38 -12.88
CA ARG A 344 -20.73 8.49 -13.90
C ARG A 344 -21.55 7.22 -14.07
N ALA A 345 -22.23 7.09 -15.20
CA ALA A 345 -22.90 5.85 -15.57
C ALA A 345 -21.88 4.83 -16.09
N GLY A 346 -21.94 3.59 -15.61
CA GLY A 346 -21.22 2.47 -16.20
C GLY A 346 -21.89 1.98 -17.48
N VAL A 347 -21.19 1.19 -18.27
CA VAL A 347 -21.64 0.68 -19.58
C VAL A 347 -22.99 -0.04 -19.50
N PHE A 348 -23.24 -0.82 -18.45
CA PHE A 348 -24.52 -1.53 -18.29
C PHE A 348 -25.68 -0.63 -17.89
N PHE A 349 -25.40 0.62 -17.51
CA PHE A 349 -26.37 1.64 -17.15
C PHE A 349 -26.41 2.81 -18.15
N GLY A 350 -25.93 2.59 -19.39
CA GLY A 350 -25.96 3.57 -20.47
C GLY A 350 -24.77 4.54 -20.50
N GLY A 351 -23.69 4.23 -19.78
CA GLY A 351 -22.40 4.90 -19.92
C GLY A 351 -21.68 4.56 -21.23
N ASP A 352 -20.68 5.37 -21.57
CA ASP A 352 -19.93 5.23 -22.81
C ASP A 352 -19.08 3.95 -22.84
N ILE A 353 -19.02 3.28 -24.00
CA ILE A 353 -18.23 2.05 -24.18
C ILE A 353 -16.72 2.32 -24.11
N ASP A 354 -16.30 3.56 -24.38
CA ASP A 354 -14.90 3.98 -24.35
C ASP A 354 -14.27 3.86 -22.96
N LEU A 355 -15.09 3.90 -21.89
CA LEU A 355 -14.70 3.65 -20.51
C LEU A 355 -13.91 2.35 -20.35
N ILE A 356 -14.24 1.32 -21.13
CA ILE A 356 -13.58 0.00 -21.06
C ILE A 356 -12.12 0.12 -21.47
N TRP A 357 -11.83 0.62 -22.67
CA TRP A 357 -10.44 0.68 -23.13
C TRP A 357 -9.64 1.72 -22.35
N ARG A 358 -10.29 2.83 -21.92
CA ARG A 358 -9.66 3.87 -21.10
C ARG A 358 -9.15 3.29 -19.79
N GLU A 359 -10.00 2.56 -19.07
CA GLU A 359 -9.61 1.92 -17.81
C GLU A 359 -8.53 0.86 -18.02
N LEU A 360 -8.62 0.05 -19.08
CA LEU A 360 -7.59 -0.94 -19.40
C LEU A 360 -6.22 -0.30 -19.71
N VAL A 361 -6.20 0.86 -20.37
CA VAL A 361 -4.98 1.63 -20.59
C VAL A 361 -4.42 2.16 -19.27
N ALA A 362 -5.26 2.70 -18.38
CA ALA A 362 -4.83 3.17 -17.06
C ALA A 362 -4.22 2.04 -16.21
N ILE A 363 -4.91 0.90 -16.13
CA ILE A 363 -4.44 -0.31 -15.44
C ILE A 363 -3.13 -0.77 -16.05
N GLY A 364 -3.06 -0.94 -17.37
CA GLY A 364 -1.88 -1.42 -18.07
C GLY A 364 -0.67 -0.52 -17.85
N ALA A 365 -0.83 0.79 -18.02
CA ALA A 365 0.23 1.76 -17.80
C ALA A 365 0.72 1.77 -16.35
N THR A 366 -0.20 1.70 -15.38
CA THR A 366 0.15 1.65 -13.94
C THR A 366 0.92 0.39 -13.59
N LEU A 367 0.43 -0.79 -14.01
CA LEU A 367 1.08 -2.06 -13.73
C LEU A 367 2.45 -2.14 -14.37
N VAL A 368 2.57 -1.79 -15.66
CA VAL A 368 3.84 -1.86 -16.40
C VAL A 368 4.86 -0.88 -15.83
N TYR A 369 4.46 0.37 -15.59
CA TYR A 369 5.38 1.38 -15.05
C TYR A 369 5.80 1.06 -13.62
N SER A 370 4.84 0.78 -12.72
CA SER A 370 5.15 0.48 -11.32
C SER A 370 6.00 -0.78 -11.18
N PHE A 371 5.60 -1.87 -11.83
CA PHE A 371 6.39 -3.11 -11.81
C PHE A 371 7.77 -2.89 -12.44
N GLY A 372 7.84 -2.30 -13.63
CA GLY A 372 9.08 -2.13 -14.38
C GLY A 372 10.08 -1.22 -13.68
N MET A 373 9.64 -0.06 -13.19
CA MET A 373 10.51 0.88 -12.48
C MET A 373 10.92 0.38 -11.10
N THR A 374 10.01 -0.29 -10.38
CA THR A 374 10.36 -0.92 -9.09
C THR A 374 11.37 -2.04 -9.29
N TYR A 375 11.16 -2.90 -10.29
CA TYR A 375 12.08 -3.98 -10.64
C TYR A 375 13.45 -3.42 -11.02
N LEU A 376 13.47 -2.41 -11.90
CA LEU A 376 14.72 -1.76 -12.33
C LEU A 376 15.45 -1.14 -11.14
N LEU A 377 14.75 -0.41 -10.27
CA LEU A 377 15.33 0.20 -9.07
C LEU A 377 15.94 -0.86 -8.16
N ALA A 378 15.18 -1.88 -7.77
CA ALA A 378 15.66 -2.93 -6.89
C ALA A 378 16.81 -3.72 -7.54
N TRP A 379 16.74 -4.00 -8.84
CA TRP A 379 17.81 -4.66 -9.58
C TRP A 379 19.09 -3.82 -9.62
N LEU A 380 19.01 -2.52 -9.90
CA LEU A 380 20.16 -1.61 -9.86
C LEU A 380 20.76 -1.56 -8.46
N MET A 381 19.93 -1.44 -7.43
CA MET A 381 20.39 -1.49 -6.04
C MET A 381 21.13 -2.80 -5.74
N SER A 382 20.64 -3.95 -6.23
CA SER A 382 21.32 -5.25 -6.07
C SER A 382 22.71 -5.32 -6.70
N LYS A 383 23.05 -4.38 -7.60
CA LYS A 383 24.38 -4.26 -8.20
C LYS A 383 25.30 -3.29 -7.45
N LEU A 384 24.73 -2.43 -6.62
CA LEU A 384 25.44 -1.37 -5.90
C LEU A 384 25.62 -1.68 -4.41
N MET A 385 24.71 -2.45 -3.83
CA MET A 385 24.72 -2.83 -2.42
C MET A 385 24.04 -4.19 -2.21
N ASP A 386 24.27 -4.80 -1.07
CA ASP A 386 23.51 -5.97 -0.66
C ASP A 386 22.10 -5.55 -0.28
N ILE A 387 21.11 -5.98 -1.07
CA ILE A 387 19.70 -5.69 -0.80
C ILE A 387 18.99 -6.82 -0.05
N ARG A 388 19.55 -8.04 -0.08
CA ARG A 388 19.00 -9.24 0.56
C ARG A 388 19.94 -9.70 1.67
N LEU A 389 19.37 -10.22 2.74
CA LEU A 389 20.10 -10.93 3.79
C LEU A 389 20.82 -12.17 3.24
N SER A 390 21.93 -12.52 3.88
CA SER A 390 22.57 -13.81 3.66
C SER A 390 21.66 -14.97 4.13
N PRO A 391 21.84 -16.20 3.60
CA PRO A 391 21.04 -17.35 4.05
C PRO A 391 21.11 -17.61 5.56
N GLU A 392 22.26 -17.32 6.18
CA GLU A 392 22.47 -17.47 7.63
C GLU A 392 21.69 -16.41 8.43
N GLU A 393 21.77 -15.14 8.03
CA GLU A 393 20.98 -14.07 8.65
C GLU A 393 19.47 -14.31 8.48
N GLU A 394 19.03 -14.78 7.32
CA GLU A 394 17.62 -15.09 7.04
C GLU A 394 17.13 -16.26 7.91
N ALA A 395 17.95 -17.29 8.12
CA ALA A 395 17.64 -18.42 8.99
C ALA A 395 17.61 -18.05 10.48
N ARG A 396 18.54 -17.20 10.93
CA ARG A 396 18.55 -16.69 12.30
C ARG A 396 17.34 -15.79 12.58
N GLY A 397 16.97 -14.97 11.61
CA GLY A 397 15.88 -14.00 11.70
C GLY A 397 16.37 -12.58 11.48
N VAL A 398 15.54 -11.76 10.83
CA VAL A 398 15.90 -10.37 10.49
C VAL A 398 16.06 -9.51 11.74
N ASP A 399 15.21 -9.73 12.74
CA ASP A 399 15.16 -8.92 13.96
C ASP A 399 16.48 -9.04 14.75
N SER A 400 16.94 -10.26 15.03
CA SER A 400 18.22 -10.45 15.72
C SER A 400 19.41 -10.09 14.82
N SER A 401 19.31 -10.33 13.51
CA SER A 401 20.43 -10.10 12.60
C SER A 401 20.73 -8.64 12.31
N LEU A 402 19.72 -7.80 12.16
CA LEU A 402 19.89 -6.40 11.81
C LEU A 402 19.67 -5.46 12.99
N HIS A 403 18.75 -5.80 13.89
CA HIS A 403 18.28 -4.87 14.93
C HIS A 403 18.81 -5.21 16.31
N ARG A 404 19.47 -6.37 16.49
CA ARG A 404 19.93 -6.87 17.80
C ARG A 404 18.80 -6.93 18.84
N GLU A 405 17.59 -7.15 18.35
CA GLU A 405 16.38 -7.24 19.16
C GLU A 405 15.62 -8.52 18.83
N VAL A 406 14.81 -8.98 19.76
CA VAL A 406 13.93 -10.13 19.58
C VAL A 406 12.55 -9.77 20.12
N ALA A 407 11.51 -10.04 19.34
CA ALA A 407 10.15 -9.66 19.70
C ALA A 407 9.61 -10.44 20.91
N TYR A 408 10.07 -11.68 21.10
CA TYR A 408 9.59 -12.59 22.12
C TYR A 408 10.74 -13.23 22.90
N ALA A 409 10.60 -13.29 24.22
CA ALA A 409 11.63 -13.83 25.12
C ALA A 409 12.02 -15.28 24.83
N HIS A 410 11.09 -16.13 24.36
CA HIS A 410 11.42 -17.51 24.00
C HIS A 410 12.32 -17.61 22.77
N LEU A 411 12.23 -16.67 21.83
CA LEU A 411 13.12 -16.61 20.66
C LEU A 411 14.54 -16.18 21.06
N ALA A 412 14.69 -15.41 22.14
CA ALA A 412 16.00 -15.07 22.70
C ALA A 412 16.75 -16.31 23.21
N MET A 413 16.02 -17.27 23.80
CA MET A 413 16.60 -18.48 24.38
C MET A 413 17.07 -19.47 23.29
N ASP A 414 16.36 -19.52 22.15
CA ASP A 414 16.76 -20.33 21.01
C ASP A 414 18.10 -19.87 20.41
N ASP A 415 18.34 -18.55 20.33
CA ASP A 415 19.58 -17.97 19.80
C ASP A 415 20.79 -18.34 20.68
N VAL A 416 20.62 -18.31 22.02
CA VAL A 416 21.67 -18.71 22.99
C VAL A 416 21.93 -20.21 22.96
N SER A 417 20.91 -21.04 22.72
CA SER A 417 21.07 -22.50 22.65
C SER A 417 21.80 -22.98 21.38
N GLY A 418 21.77 -22.18 20.31
CA GLY A 418 22.51 -22.42 19.06
C GLY A 418 23.98 -22.03 19.12
N GLU A 419 24.38 -21.17 20.08
CA GLU A 419 25.76 -20.76 20.32
C GLU A 419 26.56 -21.72 21.21
N VAL A 420 25.98 -22.86 21.63
CA VAL A 420 26.74 -23.90 22.34
C VAL A 420 27.72 -24.57 21.37
N VAL A 421 28.91 -23.97 21.26
CA VAL A 421 30.10 -24.62 20.70
C VAL A 421 30.26 -25.96 21.42
N PRO A 422 30.39 -27.10 20.70
CA PRO A 422 30.69 -28.36 21.35
C PRO A 422 31.97 -28.22 22.18
N GLU A 423 31.82 -28.37 23.48
CA GLU A 423 32.90 -28.39 24.46
C GLU A 423 33.71 -29.67 24.27
N ASP A 424 34.49 -29.77 23.19
CA ASP A 424 35.33 -30.96 22.95
C ASP A 424 36.63 -30.68 22.16
N GLN A 425 37.24 -29.51 22.38
CA GLN A 425 38.62 -29.22 21.92
C GLN A 425 39.51 -28.53 22.97
N ALA A 426 39.18 -28.64 24.26
CA ALA A 426 39.99 -28.08 25.35
C ALA A 426 40.48 -29.15 26.34
N THR A 427 41.00 -30.29 25.85
CA THR A 427 41.78 -31.22 26.68
C THR A 427 42.64 -32.11 25.78
N LYS A 428 43.84 -31.64 25.41
CA LYS A 428 45.04 -32.45 25.07
C LYS A 428 46.18 -31.55 24.56
N ALA A 429 46.73 -30.73 25.43
CA ALA A 429 48.05 -30.13 25.22
C ALA A 429 48.60 -29.71 26.59
N ASP A 430 48.95 -30.70 27.42
CA ASP A 430 50.14 -30.62 28.29
C ASP A 430 50.24 -31.89 29.14
N ALA A 431 50.83 -32.91 28.53
CA ALA A 431 51.56 -33.94 29.26
C ALA A 431 52.60 -34.51 28.31
N THR A 432 53.86 -34.57 28.79
CA THR A 432 55.09 -35.11 28.16
C THR A 432 55.72 -34.17 27.11
N VAL A 433 56.96 -33.70 27.23
CA VAL A 433 58.22 -34.44 27.47
C VAL A 433 59.33 -33.50 27.97
N LYS A 434 60.01 -33.94 29.04
CA LYS A 434 61.41 -33.72 29.51
C LYS A 434 62.04 -32.33 29.52
#